data_AF-A0A3E1YH61-F1
#
_entry.id   AF-A0A3E1YH61-F1
#
_cell.length_a   1.000
_cell.length_b   1.000
_cell.length_c   1.000
_cell.angle_alpha   90.00
_cell.angle_beta   90.00
_cell.angle_gamma   90.00
#
_symmetry.space_group_name_H-M   'P 1'
#
loop_
_entity.id
_entity.type
_entity.pdbx_description
1 polymer ?
#
loop_
_entity_poly.entity_id
_entity_poly.type
_entity_poly.pdbx_seq_one_letter_code
_entity_poly.pdbx_strand_id
1 'polypeptide(L)'
;MEFNKKCGLIMPISGINDYSAGHWIGVKKILASIVSDAINYDNTEVVSFDNTNPEIKSRIFNHLFEIPLVICDVSGNNPNVLYELGLRVAFDMPIIIVIDEKTKFNFDLSSFEHVMYPTQMTQNKDTQEYKKFRKILTSKIKSVYSAYKEKNTSLSPLSKFLSQENYFQIKRGVPFDISGKYEYKCYRENQGYAHGGICSIYLRHVRGNMIEWHLQGKRCWKKDNHESPLVKFQNPYNWNTNKAVIFPDKSYLLSYGISTPESNILGFIRGNIETSSNDNIVLFNGDYYQDEGKRLIKGGFIMNKIDEAITYKNYSFPLCEF
;
A
#
# COMPACT_ATOMS: atom_id res chain seq x y z
N MET A 1 -12.13 -7.71 0.05
CA MET A 1 -13.04 -7.01 0.97
C MET A 1 -13.19 -5.58 0.49
N GLU A 2 -14.40 -5.02 0.44
CA GLU A 2 -14.60 -3.64 -0.01
C GLU A 2 -14.26 -2.65 1.13
N PHE A 3 -13.05 -2.09 1.11
CA PHE A 3 -12.62 -1.05 2.05
C PHE A 3 -13.28 0.32 1.78
N ASN A 4 -13.97 0.46 0.64
CA ASN A 4 -14.59 1.71 0.17
C ASN A 4 -15.78 2.21 1.01
N LYS A 5 -16.15 1.49 2.08
CA LYS A 5 -17.19 1.87 3.05
C LYS A 5 -16.77 1.68 4.51
N LYS A 6 -15.47 1.83 4.81
CA LYS A 6 -14.92 1.64 6.15
C LYS A 6 -14.21 2.90 6.67
N CYS A 7 -14.37 3.15 7.97
CA CYS A 7 -13.55 4.11 8.71
C CYS A 7 -12.68 3.34 9.72
N GLY A 8 -11.38 3.64 9.73
CA GLY A 8 -10.43 3.03 10.65
C GLY A 8 -10.26 3.89 11.89
N LEU A 9 -10.15 3.24 13.05
CA LEU A 9 -9.74 3.89 14.30
C LEU A 9 -8.36 3.40 14.69
N ILE A 10 -7.43 4.34 14.87
CA ILE A 10 -6.16 4.11 15.57
C ILE A 10 -6.36 4.70 16.96
N MET A 11 -6.40 3.85 18.00
CA MET A 11 -6.65 4.29 19.36
C MET A 11 -6.13 3.26 20.38
N PRO A 12 -5.93 3.64 21.66
CA PRO A 12 -5.59 2.67 22.68
C PRO A 12 -6.69 1.60 22.84
N ILE A 13 -6.29 0.33 22.92
CA ILE A 13 -7.22 -0.82 23.04
C ILE A 13 -7.35 -1.28 24.50
N SER A 14 -6.32 -1.07 25.29
CA SER A 14 -6.27 -1.39 26.73
C SER A 14 -6.15 -0.12 27.56
N GLY A 15 -6.35 -0.25 28.88
CA GLY A 15 -6.10 0.85 29.79
C GLY A 15 -4.63 1.32 29.70
N ILE A 16 -4.43 2.63 29.76
CA ILE A 16 -3.10 3.26 29.72
C ILE A 16 -3.10 4.49 30.63
N ASN A 17 -2.08 4.63 31.46
CA ASN A 17 -1.98 5.72 32.45
C ASN A 17 -3.28 5.82 33.27
N ASP A 18 -3.90 7.01 33.29
CA ASP A 18 -5.14 7.28 34.02
C ASP A 18 -6.42 6.85 33.30
N TYR A 19 -6.32 6.27 32.09
CA TYR A 19 -7.46 5.87 31.28
C TYR A 19 -7.74 4.38 31.43
N SER A 20 -8.97 4.03 31.80
CA SER A 20 -9.42 2.64 31.86
C SER A 20 -9.73 2.07 30.47
N ALA A 21 -9.77 0.74 30.33
CA ALA A 21 -10.25 0.12 29.09
C ALA A 21 -11.70 0.54 28.75
N GLY A 22 -12.54 0.75 29.78
CA GLY A 22 -13.90 1.23 29.62
C GLY A 22 -13.99 2.65 29.03
N HIS A 23 -13.03 3.51 29.36
CA HIS A 23 -12.91 4.83 28.75
C HIS A 23 -12.77 4.72 27.22
N TRP A 24 -11.81 3.93 26.74
CA TRP A 24 -11.56 3.75 25.30
C TRP A 24 -12.74 3.10 24.56
N ILE A 25 -13.46 2.17 25.20
CA ILE A 25 -14.71 1.64 24.65
C ILE A 25 -15.75 2.75 24.46
N GLY A 26 -15.86 3.66 25.43
CA GLY A 26 -16.74 4.83 25.35
C GLY A 26 -16.34 5.78 24.22
N VAL A 27 -15.05 6.10 24.11
CA VAL A 27 -14.50 6.95 23.04
C VAL A 27 -14.78 6.33 21.67
N LYS A 28 -14.50 5.03 21.50
CA LYS A 28 -14.77 4.29 20.26
C LYS A 28 -16.24 4.43 19.83
N LYS A 29 -17.18 4.25 20.76
CA LYS A 29 -18.63 4.37 20.48
C LYS A 29 -19.01 5.79 20.03
N ILE A 30 -18.43 6.82 20.66
CA ILE A 30 -18.66 8.21 20.29
C ILE A 30 -18.12 8.48 18.88
N LEU A 31 -16.86 8.14 18.62
CA LEU A 31 -16.24 8.35 17.30
C LEU A 31 -17.00 7.62 16.20
N ALA A 32 -17.39 6.35 16.42
CA ALA A 32 -18.17 5.58 15.47
C ALA A 32 -19.54 6.23 15.18
N SER A 33 -20.23 6.74 16.20
CA SER A 33 -21.49 7.48 16.02
C SER A 33 -21.29 8.74 15.17
N ILE A 34 -20.24 9.51 15.43
CA ILE A 34 -19.94 10.74 14.68
C ILE A 34 -19.61 10.42 13.21
N VAL A 35 -18.86 9.35 12.96
CA VAL A 35 -18.55 8.87 11.60
C VAL A 35 -19.82 8.45 10.87
N SER A 36 -20.68 7.67 11.53
CA SER A 36 -21.96 7.22 10.97
C SER A 36 -22.81 8.42 10.55
N ASP A 37 -22.97 9.42 11.42
CA ASP A 37 -23.73 10.64 11.13
C ASP A 37 -23.11 11.49 10.01
N ALA A 38 -21.77 11.47 9.89
CA ALA A 38 -21.06 12.31 8.94
C ALA A 38 -21.12 11.78 7.50
N ILE A 39 -20.93 10.48 7.31
CA ILE A 39 -20.70 9.89 5.98
C ILE A 39 -21.46 8.58 5.73
N ASN A 40 -22.40 8.20 6.60
CA ASN A 40 -23.23 7.00 6.49
C ASN A 40 -22.40 5.70 6.37
N TYR A 41 -21.39 5.59 7.22
CA TYR A 41 -20.53 4.40 7.34
C TYR A 41 -20.89 3.66 8.62
N ASP A 42 -21.48 2.48 8.47
CA ASP A 42 -21.87 1.63 9.61
C ASP A 42 -20.68 0.82 10.16
N ASN A 43 -19.59 0.70 9.39
CA ASN A 43 -18.43 -0.11 9.73
C ASN A 43 -17.23 0.75 10.14
N THR A 44 -17.23 1.16 11.41
CA THR A 44 -16.07 1.78 12.07
C THR A 44 -15.33 0.74 12.91
N GLU A 45 -14.10 0.42 12.53
CA GLU A 45 -13.31 -0.66 13.14
C GLU A 45 -11.97 -0.15 13.63
N VAL A 46 -11.46 -0.72 14.72
CA VAL A 46 -10.10 -0.44 15.17
C VAL A 46 -9.13 -1.17 14.24
N VAL A 47 -8.16 -0.43 13.71
CA VAL A 47 -7.22 -0.90 12.68
C VAL A 47 -6.49 -2.17 13.15
N SER A 48 -6.04 -2.16 14.40
CA SER A 48 -5.28 -3.23 15.06
C SER A 48 -6.12 -4.28 15.79
N PHE A 49 -7.46 -4.22 15.72
CA PHE A 49 -8.29 -5.20 16.44
C PHE A 49 -8.35 -6.54 15.72
N ASP A 50 -7.76 -7.56 16.33
CA ASP A 50 -7.93 -8.98 15.99
C ASP A 50 -7.79 -9.84 17.25
N ASN A 51 -8.79 -10.66 17.55
CA ASN A 51 -8.77 -11.60 18.67
C ASN A 51 -8.28 -13.01 18.25
N THR A 52 -7.91 -13.21 16.98
CA THR A 52 -7.85 -14.56 16.39
C THR A 52 -6.63 -14.89 15.53
N ASN A 53 -5.78 -13.92 15.17
CA ASN A 53 -4.74 -14.17 14.16
C ASN A 53 -3.33 -13.71 14.58
N PRO A 54 -2.30 -14.59 14.58
CA PRO A 54 -0.91 -14.24 14.92
C PRO A 54 -0.21 -13.28 13.93
N GLU A 55 -0.76 -13.02 12.74
CA GLU A 55 -0.21 -12.06 11.76
C GLU A 55 -0.77 -10.64 11.88
N ILE A 56 -0.94 -10.15 13.13
CA ILE A 56 -1.47 -8.81 13.44
C ILE A 56 -0.77 -7.70 12.63
N LYS A 57 0.54 -7.84 12.40
CA LYS A 57 1.34 -6.84 11.68
C LYS A 57 0.90 -6.65 10.22
N SER A 58 0.76 -7.74 9.45
CA SER A 58 0.35 -7.67 8.04
C SER A 58 -1.02 -7.01 7.87
N ARG A 59 -1.94 -7.29 8.81
CA ARG A 59 -3.28 -6.68 8.84
C ARG A 59 -3.23 -5.18 9.14
N ILE A 60 -2.49 -4.75 10.16
CA ILE A 60 -2.31 -3.32 10.48
C ILE A 60 -1.80 -2.59 9.24
N PHE A 61 -0.74 -3.09 8.61
CA PHE A 61 -0.18 -2.50 7.40
C PHE A 61 -1.22 -2.37 6.27
N ASN A 62 -1.96 -3.44 5.97
CA ASN A 62 -2.99 -3.41 4.93
C ASN A 62 -4.12 -2.43 5.29
N HIS A 63 -4.63 -2.44 6.51
CA HIS A 63 -5.70 -1.53 6.93
C HIS A 63 -5.26 -0.06 6.92
N LEU A 64 -4.05 0.23 7.40
CA LEU A 64 -3.45 1.57 7.35
C LEU A 64 -3.25 2.05 5.92
N PHE A 65 -3.10 1.16 4.95
CA PHE A 65 -2.97 1.53 3.55
C PHE A 65 -4.32 1.59 2.81
N GLU A 66 -5.21 0.62 3.01
CA GLU A 66 -6.40 0.39 2.19
C GLU A 66 -7.61 1.22 2.66
N ILE A 67 -7.77 1.43 3.97
CA ILE A 67 -8.92 2.16 4.52
C ILE A 67 -8.88 3.63 4.06
N PRO A 68 -9.96 4.18 3.46
CA PRO A 68 -10.01 5.55 2.95
C PRO A 68 -9.75 6.64 3.99
N LEU A 69 -10.39 6.52 5.15
CA LEU A 69 -10.37 7.51 6.21
C LEU A 69 -10.01 6.84 7.54
N VAL A 70 -9.07 7.45 8.25
CA VAL A 70 -8.69 7.00 9.59
C VAL A 70 -8.83 8.16 10.57
N ILE A 71 -9.42 7.88 11.73
CA ILE A 71 -9.38 8.78 12.89
C ILE A 71 -8.35 8.20 13.86
N CYS A 72 -7.38 9.01 14.26
CA CYS A 72 -6.32 8.62 15.17
C CYS A 72 -6.42 9.38 16.48
N ASP A 73 -6.69 8.68 17.56
CA ASP A 73 -6.74 9.22 18.91
C ASP A 73 -5.39 9.07 19.60
N VAL A 74 -4.64 10.17 19.70
CA VAL A 74 -3.28 10.21 20.28
C VAL A 74 -3.29 10.40 21.80
N SER A 75 -4.46 10.40 22.43
CA SER A 75 -4.61 10.62 23.87
C SER A 75 -3.89 9.54 24.68
N GLY A 76 -3.33 9.95 25.82
CA GLY A 76 -2.51 9.09 26.68
C GLY A 76 -1.12 8.76 26.12
N ASN A 77 -0.72 9.32 24.96
CA ASN A 77 0.61 9.13 24.34
C ASN A 77 0.99 7.65 24.17
N ASN A 78 0.04 6.82 23.71
CA ASN A 78 0.26 5.40 23.51
C ASN A 78 1.28 5.15 22.38
N PRO A 79 2.40 4.44 22.62
CA PRO A 79 3.45 4.25 21.62
C PRO A 79 2.99 3.45 20.39
N ASN A 80 2.03 2.52 20.53
CA ASN A 80 1.50 1.76 19.40
C ASN A 80 0.64 2.64 18.48
N VAL A 81 -0.16 3.54 19.08
CA VAL A 81 -0.94 4.54 18.35
C VAL A 81 -0.02 5.48 17.59
N LEU A 82 1.06 5.96 18.21
CA LEU A 82 2.05 6.83 17.57
C LEU A 82 2.77 6.14 16.41
N TYR A 83 3.06 4.84 16.56
CA TYR A 83 3.62 4.03 15.48
C TYR A 83 2.66 3.91 14.28
N GLU A 84 1.39 3.56 14.53
CA GLU A 84 0.37 3.46 13.48
C GLU A 84 0.10 4.82 12.80
N LEU A 85 0.11 5.91 13.58
CA LEU A 85 0.03 7.29 13.08
C LEU A 85 1.18 7.58 12.12
N GLY A 86 2.43 7.30 12.53
CA GLY A 86 3.62 7.51 11.70
C GLY A 86 3.54 6.77 10.37
N LEU A 87 3.09 5.50 10.40
CA LEU A 87 2.88 4.71 9.19
C LEU A 87 1.79 5.29 8.28
N ARG A 88 0.65 5.70 8.84
CA ARG A 88 -0.45 6.30 8.07
C ARG A 88 -0.02 7.62 7.40
N VAL A 89 0.74 8.43 8.13
CA VAL A 89 1.32 9.68 7.61
C VAL A 89 2.34 9.37 6.51
N ALA A 90 3.20 8.36 6.69
CA ALA A 90 4.16 7.94 5.68
C ALA A 90 3.49 7.38 4.40
N PHE A 91 2.33 6.75 4.52
CA PHE A 91 1.51 6.35 3.37
C PHE A 91 0.80 7.51 2.66
N ASP A 92 0.94 8.73 3.17
CA ASP A 92 0.32 9.94 2.61
C ASP A 92 -1.21 9.82 2.51
N MET A 93 -1.80 9.11 3.48
CA MET A 93 -3.21 8.76 3.47
C MET A 93 -4.04 9.71 4.34
N PRO A 94 -5.33 9.96 4.01
CA PRO A 94 -6.17 10.85 4.82
C PRO A 94 -6.30 10.37 6.25
N ILE A 95 -6.11 11.29 7.19
CA ILE A 95 -6.16 11.02 8.62
C ILE A 95 -6.69 12.25 9.36
N ILE A 96 -7.50 12.02 10.38
CA ILE A 96 -7.96 13.04 11.31
C ILE A 96 -7.41 12.69 12.68
N ILE A 97 -6.59 13.57 13.24
CA ILE A 97 -6.03 13.40 14.58
C ILE A 97 -7.00 13.99 15.59
N VAL A 98 -7.30 13.23 16.64
CA VAL A 98 -8.05 13.69 17.81
C VAL A 98 -7.20 13.50 19.07
N ILE A 99 -7.40 14.36 20.05
CA ILE A 99 -6.67 14.33 21.31
C ILE A 99 -7.58 14.85 22.42
N ASP A 100 -7.47 14.32 23.63
CA ASP A 100 -8.16 14.86 24.77
C ASP A 100 -7.47 16.12 25.32
N GLU A 101 -8.18 16.89 26.14
CA GLU A 101 -7.64 18.12 26.72
C GLU A 101 -6.55 17.88 27.79
N LYS A 102 -6.44 16.66 28.32
CA LYS A 102 -5.50 16.32 29.41
C LYS A 102 -4.13 15.89 28.89
N THR A 103 -4.06 15.29 27.70
CA THR A 103 -2.81 14.76 27.15
C THR A 103 -1.87 15.90 26.80
N LYS A 104 -0.69 15.91 27.42
CA LYS A 104 0.37 16.86 27.07
C LYS A 104 0.85 16.58 25.65
N PHE A 105 0.88 17.65 24.87
CA PHE A 105 1.21 17.61 23.47
C PHE A 105 2.72 17.32 23.27
N ASN A 106 3.06 16.22 22.58
CA ASN A 106 4.46 15.95 22.19
C ASN A 106 4.88 16.92 21.08
N PHE A 107 6.00 17.65 21.28
CA PHE A 107 6.44 18.74 20.40
C PHE A 107 6.40 18.42 18.89
N ASP A 108 6.79 17.20 18.50
CA ASP A 108 6.83 16.81 17.08
C ASP A 108 5.45 16.66 16.42
N LEU A 109 4.39 16.48 17.19
CA LEU A 109 3.04 16.37 16.65
C LEU A 109 2.33 17.74 16.53
N SER A 110 2.89 18.83 17.07
CA SER A 110 2.10 20.05 17.36
C SER A 110 1.78 20.84 16.12
N SER A 111 2.58 20.63 15.09
CA SER A 111 2.35 21.11 13.72
C SER A 111 1.18 20.39 13.03
N PHE A 112 0.78 19.20 13.49
CA PHE A 112 -0.33 18.47 12.87
C PHE A 112 -1.68 19.02 13.33
N GLU A 113 -2.56 19.24 12.35
CA GLU A 113 -3.91 19.75 12.58
C GLU A 113 -4.79 18.70 13.28
N HIS A 114 -5.13 18.94 14.55
CA HIS A 114 -5.88 18.01 15.39
C HIS A 114 -7.20 18.61 15.89
N VAL A 115 -8.10 17.76 16.38
CA VAL A 115 -9.37 18.16 17.00
C VAL A 115 -9.34 17.73 18.48
N MET A 116 -9.40 18.71 19.38
CA MET A 116 -9.45 18.42 20.82
C MET A 116 -10.84 18.00 21.28
N TYR A 117 -10.92 17.08 22.24
CA TYR A 117 -12.16 16.64 22.88
C TYR A 117 -12.10 16.69 24.43
N PRO A 118 -13.24 16.84 25.12
CA PRO A 118 -13.29 16.82 26.58
C PRO A 118 -13.00 15.43 27.14
N THR A 119 -12.11 15.31 28.11
CA THR A 119 -11.69 14.01 28.68
C THR A 119 -12.89 13.19 29.19
N GLN A 120 -13.90 13.90 29.72
CA GLN A 120 -15.11 13.31 30.30
C GLN A 120 -16.26 13.14 29.30
N MET A 121 -16.04 13.27 27.99
CA MET A 121 -17.11 13.16 26.98
C MET A 121 -17.86 11.83 26.99
N THR A 122 -17.25 10.78 27.55
CA THR A 122 -17.88 9.46 27.71
C THR A 122 -18.94 9.43 28.82
N GLN A 123 -18.89 10.39 29.76
CA GLN A 123 -19.76 10.48 30.92
C GLN A 123 -20.90 11.48 30.70
N ASN A 124 -20.65 12.61 30.02
CA ASN A 124 -21.64 13.64 29.75
C ASN A 124 -21.55 14.14 28.31
N LYS A 125 -22.59 13.88 27.51
CA LYS A 125 -22.69 14.28 26.10
C LYS A 125 -23.49 15.57 25.88
N ASP A 126 -23.99 16.20 26.94
CA ASP A 126 -24.82 17.41 26.82
C ASP A 126 -24.03 18.71 27.01
N THR A 127 -22.74 18.60 27.31
CA THR A 127 -21.84 19.73 27.49
C THR A 127 -21.63 20.52 26.19
N GLN A 128 -21.34 21.82 26.33
CA GLN A 128 -21.11 22.68 25.17
C GLN A 128 -19.81 22.29 24.44
N GLU A 129 -18.81 21.85 25.19
CA GLU A 129 -17.53 21.40 24.68
C GLU A 129 -17.70 20.14 23.82
N TYR A 130 -18.52 19.17 24.27
CA TYR A 130 -18.83 17.98 23.47
C TYR A 130 -19.57 18.35 22.18
N LYS A 131 -20.59 19.22 22.27
CA LYS A 131 -21.35 19.69 21.09
C LYS A 131 -20.44 20.38 20.07
N LYS A 132 -19.50 21.19 20.55
CA LYS A 132 -18.47 21.85 19.73
C LYS A 132 -17.53 20.83 19.08
N PHE A 133 -16.99 19.89 19.85
CA PHE A 133 -16.14 18.80 19.34
C PHE A 133 -16.85 18.02 18.24
N ARG A 134 -18.07 17.55 18.50
CA ARG A 134 -18.88 16.79 17.53
C ARG A 134 -19.07 17.56 16.24
N LYS A 135 -19.45 18.85 16.31
CA LYS A 135 -19.65 19.70 15.13
C LYS A 135 -18.37 19.83 14.30
N ILE A 136 -17.24 20.12 14.95
CA ILE A 136 -15.95 20.28 14.27
C ILE A 136 -15.51 18.97 13.61
N LEU A 137 -15.56 17.86 14.36
CA LEU A 137 -15.16 16.55 13.87
C LEU A 137 -16.05 16.09 12.70
N THR A 138 -17.37 16.23 12.80
CA THR A 138 -18.29 15.92 11.69
C THR A 138 -17.96 16.71 10.44
N SER A 139 -17.71 18.01 10.55
CA SER A 139 -17.35 18.85 9.40
C SER A 139 -16.03 18.42 8.77
N LYS A 140 -15.03 18.08 9.60
CA LYS A 140 -13.71 17.66 9.13
C LYS A 140 -13.77 16.29 8.45
N ILE A 141 -14.53 15.34 9.01
CA ILE A 141 -14.80 14.04 8.38
C ILE A 141 -15.41 14.22 6.99
N LYS A 142 -16.46 15.04 6.87
CA LYS A 142 -17.11 15.31 5.57
C LYS A 142 -16.14 15.91 4.55
N SER A 143 -15.37 16.92 4.97
CA SER A 143 -14.40 17.59 4.11
C SER A 143 -13.29 16.64 3.62
N VAL A 144 -12.65 15.94 4.54
CA VAL A 144 -11.57 14.99 4.22
C VAL A 144 -12.08 13.84 3.34
N TYR A 145 -13.28 13.34 3.61
CA TYR A 145 -13.85 12.25 2.83
C TYR A 145 -14.28 12.69 1.42
N SER A 146 -14.88 13.88 1.26
CA SER A 146 -15.23 14.41 -0.07
C SER A 146 -14.00 14.58 -0.94
N ALA A 147 -12.98 15.24 -0.41
CA ALA A 147 -11.75 15.46 -1.14
C ALA A 147 -11.00 14.13 -1.43
N TYR A 148 -11.16 13.08 -0.60
CA TYR A 148 -10.63 11.75 -0.90
C TYR A 148 -11.35 11.13 -2.11
N LYS A 149 -12.68 11.23 -2.17
CA LYS A 149 -13.47 10.75 -3.33
C LYS A 149 -13.11 11.49 -4.61
N GLU A 150 -12.86 12.79 -4.51
CA GLU A 150 -12.44 13.65 -5.63
C GLU A 150 -10.98 13.43 -6.03
N LYS A 151 -10.25 12.51 -5.39
CA LYS A 151 -8.81 12.28 -5.57
C LYS A 151 -7.97 13.55 -5.40
N ASN A 152 -8.43 14.48 -4.56
CA ASN A 152 -7.77 15.76 -4.33
C ASN A 152 -6.45 15.53 -3.54
N THR A 153 -5.39 16.14 -4.04
CA THR A 153 -4.01 15.93 -3.59
C THR A 153 -3.62 16.68 -2.32
N SER A 154 -4.53 17.46 -1.74
CA SER A 154 -4.29 18.36 -0.60
C SER A 154 -4.58 17.76 0.80
N LEU A 155 -4.92 16.47 0.87
CA LEU A 155 -5.52 15.87 2.06
C LEU A 155 -4.60 15.16 3.04
N SER A 156 -3.33 14.95 2.69
CA SER A 156 -2.42 14.28 3.60
C SER A 156 -1.69 15.30 4.46
N PRO A 157 -1.53 15.03 5.77
CA PRO A 157 -0.78 15.92 6.63
C PRO A 157 0.67 16.09 6.18
N LEU A 158 1.29 15.03 5.65
CA LEU A 158 2.66 15.05 5.15
C LEU A 158 2.78 15.92 3.89
N SER A 159 1.92 15.74 2.87
CA SER A 159 2.01 16.58 1.67
C SER A 159 1.70 18.04 1.97
N LYS A 160 0.73 18.32 2.85
CA LYS A 160 0.42 19.69 3.31
C LYS A 160 1.64 20.32 3.98
N PHE A 161 2.25 19.63 4.94
CA PHE A 161 3.47 20.08 5.62
C PHE A 161 4.64 20.29 4.64
N LEU A 162 4.96 19.30 3.81
CA LEU A 162 6.08 19.38 2.86
C LEU A 162 5.86 20.45 1.78
N SER A 163 4.59 20.70 1.38
CA SER A 163 4.24 21.75 0.42
C SER A 163 4.37 23.15 1.01
N GLN A 164 4.03 23.33 2.29
CA GLN A 164 4.14 24.62 2.99
C GLN A 164 5.61 25.03 3.17
N GLU A 165 6.48 24.05 3.37
CA GLU A 165 7.88 24.27 3.67
C GLU A 165 8.81 24.19 2.44
N ASN A 166 8.27 24.06 1.22
CA ASN A 166 9.04 23.92 -0.03
C ASN A 166 10.08 22.77 -0.05
N TYR A 167 9.99 21.79 0.85
CA TYR A 167 11.00 20.71 0.93
C TYR A 167 10.99 19.80 -0.30
N PHE A 168 9.83 19.57 -0.93
CA PHE A 168 9.70 18.75 -2.13
C PHE A 168 8.53 19.24 -2.99
N GLN A 169 8.74 19.44 -4.31
CA GLN A 169 7.65 19.48 -5.27
C GLN A 169 7.10 18.06 -5.46
N ILE A 170 6.32 17.55 -4.50
CA ILE A 170 5.73 16.22 -4.60
C ILE A 170 4.61 16.26 -5.65
N LYS A 171 4.95 15.90 -6.88
CA LYS A 171 3.95 15.44 -7.85
C LYS A 171 3.46 14.08 -7.35
N ARG A 172 2.23 14.02 -6.83
CA ARG A 172 1.59 12.75 -6.43
C ARG A 172 1.48 11.82 -7.65
N GLY A 173 1.74 10.53 -7.45
CA GLY A 173 1.50 9.48 -8.46
C GLY A 173 2.82 8.91 -9.01
N VAL A 174 2.80 7.66 -9.48
CA VAL A 174 3.71 7.35 -10.60
C VAL A 174 3.26 8.25 -11.74
N PRO A 175 4.16 9.03 -12.35
CA PRO A 175 3.78 10.03 -13.35
C PRO A 175 3.13 9.45 -14.62
N PHE A 176 2.99 8.12 -14.72
CA PHE A 176 2.52 7.41 -15.91
C PHE A 176 1.80 6.09 -15.56
N ASP A 177 0.75 5.75 -16.31
CA ASP A 177 0.03 4.47 -16.19
C ASP A 177 0.87 3.32 -16.78
N ILE A 178 1.17 2.36 -15.92
CA ILE A 178 1.98 1.18 -16.25
C ILE A 178 1.13 -0.03 -16.64
N SER A 179 -0.20 0.09 -16.63
CA SER A 179 -1.10 -1.00 -17.03
C SER A 179 -0.85 -1.40 -18.48
N GLY A 180 -1.01 -2.69 -18.76
CA GLY A 180 -0.86 -3.23 -20.11
C GLY A 180 -0.29 -4.64 -20.13
N LYS A 181 -0.05 -5.13 -21.35
CA LYS A 181 0.62 -6.41 -21.59
C LYS A 181 2.12 -6.19 -21.77
N TYR A 182 2.89 -7.13 -21.24
CA TYR A 182 4.33 -7.10 -21.27
C TYR A 182 4.89 -8.47 -21.60
N GLU A 183 6.03 -8.45 -22.27
CA GLU A 183 6.91 -9.60 -22.42
C GLU A 183 8.08 -9.42 -21.45
N TYR A 184 8.30 -10.39 -20.56
CA TYR A 184 9.44 -10.37 -19.65
C TYR A 184 10.44 -11.50 -19.94
N LYS A 185 11.69 -11.23 -19.57
CA LYS A 185 12.83 -12.11 -19.74
C LYS A 185 13.74 -12.01 -18.52
N CYS A 186 14.07 -13.16 -17.97
CA CYS A 186 15.07 -13.36 -16.93
C CYS A 186 16.18 -14.24 -17.50
N TYR A 187 17.45 -13.89 -17.24
CA TYR A 187 18.58 -14.64 -17.79
C TYR A 187 19.77 -14.69 -16.83
N ARG A 188 20.62 -15.69 -17.01
CA ARG A 188 21.91 -15.87 -16.32
C ARG A 188 22.98 -16.11 -17.37
N GLU A 189 23.76 -15.08 -17.70
CA GLU A 189 24.76 -15.12 -18.79
C GLU A 189 25.75 -16.29 -18.59
N ASN A 190 26.22 -16.52 -17.36
CA ASN A 190 27.24 -17.55 -17.08
C ASN A 190 26.68 -18.98 -16.89
N GLN A 191 25.38 -19.22 -17.07
CA GLN A 191 24.76 -20.53 -16.78
C GLN A 191 23.84 -21.06 -17.90
N GLY A 192 23.73 -20.37 -19.04
CA GLY A 192 22.85 -20.80 -20.14
C GLY A 192 21.38 -20.97 -19.73
N TYR A 193 20.95 -20.27 -18.67
CA TYR A 193 19.60 -20.37 -18.14
C TYR A 193 18.81 -19.10 -18.44
N ALA A 194 17.67 -19.25 -19.10
CA ALA A 194 16.76 -18.14 -19.35
C ALA A 194 15.31 -18.60 -19.18
N HIS A 195 14.49 -17.71 -18.65
CA HIS A 195 13.04 -17.89 -18.62
C HIS A 195 12.35 -16.58 -18.96
N GLY A 196 11.13 -16.68 -19.44
CA GLY A 196 10.37 -15.51 -19.86
C GLY A 196 8.92 -15.87 -20.13
N GLY A 197 8.17 -14.88 -20.58
CA GLY A 197 6.78 -15.08 -20.95
C GLY A 197 6.02 -13.77 -21.07
N ILE A 198 4.70 -13.91 -21.21
CA ILE A 198 3.79 -12.77 -21.28
C ILE A 198 3.09 -12.60 -19.95
N CYS A 199 2.95 -11.36 -19.53
CA CYS A 199 2.17 -10.96 -18.39
C CYS A 199 1.34 -9.72 -18.67
N SER A 200 0.31 -9.54 -17.86
CA SER A 200 -0.49 -8.32 -17.80
C SER A 200 -0.26 -7.69 -16.44
N ILE A 201 -0.05 -6.38 -16.46
CA ILE A 201 0.03 -5.54 -15.27
C ILE A 201 -1.32 -4.84 -15.10
N TYR A 202 -1.87 -4.94 -13.89
CA TYR A 202 -3.07 -4.26 -13.45
C TYR A 202 -2.75 -3.42 -12.22
N LEU A 203 -3.20 -2.17 -12.22
CA LEU A 203 -3.11 -1.30 -11.04
C LEU A 203 -4.30 -1.55 -10.12
N ARG A 204 -4.06 -1.97 -8.88
CA ARG A 204 -5.14 -2.19 -7.88
C ARG A 204 -5.29 -1.03 -6.90
N HIS A 205 -4.18 -0.50 -6.39
CA HIS A 205 -4.20 0.57 -5.38
C HIS A 205 -3.10 1.59 -5.67
N VAL A 206 -3.45 2.63 -6.45
CA VAL A 206 -2.56 3.76 -6.77
C VAL A 206 -2.85 4.88 -5.78
N ARG A 207 -1.95 5.13 -4.83
CA ARG A 207 -2.10 6.23 -3.85
C ARG A 207 -0.77 6.94 -3.62
N GLY A 208 -0.67 8.20 -4.05
CA GLY A 208 0.59 8.94 -4.02
C GLY A 208 1.66 8.22 -4.84
N ASN A 209 2.86 8.05 -4.28
CA ASN A 209 3.96 7.33 -4.94
C ASN A 209 3.89 5.81 -4.74
N MET A 210 2.96 5.31 -3.91
CA MET A 210 2.84 3.88 -3.67
C MET A 210 1.83 3.28 -4.65
N ILE A 211 2.33 2.41 -5.52
CA ILE A 211 1.53 1.70 -6.51
C ILE A 211 1.59 0.22 -6.22
N GLU A 212 0.45 -0.33 -5.82
CA GLU A 212 0.26 -1.76 -5.86
C GLU A 212 -0.12 -2.19 -7.28
N TRP A 213 0.88 -2.67 -8.02
CA TRP A 213 0.65 -3.37 -9.28
C TRP A 213 0.52 -4.88 -9.04
N HIS A 214 -0.41 -5.49 -9.76
CA HIS A 214 -0.63 -6.92 -9.79
C HIS A 214 -0.29 -7.39 -11.18
N LEU A 215 0.66 -8.30 -11.26
CA LEU A 215 1.10 -8.88 -12.49
C LEU A 215 0.58 -10.31 -12.54
N GLN A 216 -0.11 -10.65 -13.62
CA GLN A 216 -0.61 -12.00 -13.88
C GLN A 216 -0.16 -12.45 -15.26
N GLY A 217 0.34 -13.67 -15.37
CA GLY A 217 0.85 -14.15 -16.65
C GLY A 217 1.28 -15.60 -16.63
N LYS A 218 1.99 -15.97 -17.68
CA LYS A 218 2.39 -17.34 -17.97
C LYS A 218 3.89 -17.41 -18.19
N ARG A 219 4.57 -18.31 -17.47
CA ARG A 219 6.04 -18.51 -17.55
C ARG A 219 6.42 -19.71 -18.41
N CYS A 220 7.45 -19.54 -19.23
CA CYS A 220 8.20 -20.59 -19.92
C CYS A 220 9.68 -20.50 -19.51
N TRP A 221 10.42 -21.60 -19.45
CA TRP A 221 11.85 -21.61 -19.12
C TRP A 221 12.65 -22.58 -19.97
N LYS A 222 13.96 -22.34 -20.10
CA LYS A 222 14.94 -23.20 -20.78
C LYS A 222 16.23 -23.26 -19.96
N LYS A 223 16.83 -24.45 -19.87
CA LYS A 223 18.18 -24.69 -19.34
C LYS A 223 19.03 -25.26 -20.48
N ASP A 224 20.22 -24.70 -20.68
CA ASP A 224 21.15 -25.22 -21.67
C ASP A 224 21.73 -26.56 -21.18
N ASN A 225 21.36 -27.64 -21.85
CA ASN A 225 22.11 -28.89 -21.80
C ASN A 225 22.73 -29.00 -23.19
N HIS A 226 24.06 -29.03 -23.29
CA HIS A 226 24.83 -28.95 -24.54
C HIS A 226 24.56 -30.07 -25.58
N GLU A 227 23.46 -30.83 -25.51
CA GLU A 227 23.09 -31.89 -26.46
C GLU A 227 21.56 -31.93 -26.69
N SER A 228 21.09 -31.40 -27.83
CA SER A 228 19.80 -31.70 -28.53
C SER A 228 18.46 -31.35 -27.81
N PRO A 229 17.31 -31.30 -28.55
CA PRO A 229 16.48 -30.10 -28.71
C PRO A 229 15.59 -29.72 -27.52
N LEU A 230 15.37 -28.39 -27.42
CA LEU A 230 14.30 -27.65 -26.76
C LEU A 230 13.18 -28.48 -26.09
N VAL A 231 13.27 -28.72 -24.77
CA VAL A 231 12.08 -29.15 -24.00
C VAL A 231 11.18 -27.92 -23.79
N LYS A 232 10.15 -27.79 -24.63
CA LYS A 232 9.08 -26.82 -24.48
C LYS A 232 8.10 -27.37 -23.43
N PHE A 233 8.23 -26.96 -22.16
CA PHE A 233 7.26 -27.36 -21.14
C PHE A 233 5.87 -26.83 -21.51
N GLN A 234 4.90 -27.74 -21.66
CA GLN A 234 3.62 -27.47 -22.31
C GLN A 234 2.64 -26.65 -21.45
N ASN A 235 2.81 -26.58 -20.13
CA ASN A 235 1.85 -25.90 -19.28
C ASN A 235 2.42 -24.60 -18.71
N PRO A 236 1.87 -23.44 -19.11
CA PRO A 236 2.27 -22.18 -18.53
C PRO A 236 1.89 -22.10 -17.04
N TYR A 237 2.86 -21.79 -16.18
CA TYR A 237 2.59 -21.56 -14.76
C TYR A 237 1.99 -20.19 -14.53
N ASN A 238 0.95 -20.12 -13.71
CA ASN A 238 0.43 -18.86 -13.21
C ASN A 238 1.48 -18.26 -12.27
N TRP A 239 2.08 -17.15 -12.69
CA TRP A 239 2.80 -16.29 -11.75
C TRP A 239 1.91 -15.13 -11.32
N ASN A 240 2.05 -14.74 -10.07
CA ASN A 240 1.46 -13.53 -9.56
C ASN A 240 2.48 -12.74 -8.76
N THR A 241 2.20 -11.46 -8.61
CA THR A 241 2.96 -10.59 -7.72
C THR A 241 2.14 -10.30 -6.50
N ASN A 242 2.78 -10.33 -5.32
CA ASN A 242 2.09 -10.00 -4.08
C ASN A 242 1.96 -8.49 -3.93
N LYS A 243 3.09 -7.76 -4.03
CA LYS A 243 3.18 -6.30 -3.95
C LYS A 243 4.43 -5.78 -4.65
N ALA A 244 4.39 -4.51 -5.05
CA ALA A 244 5.58 -3.77 -5.45
C ALA A 244 5.43 -2.27 -5.17
N VAL A 245 6.51 -1.55 -5.43
CA VAL A 245 6.59 -0.10 -5.31
C VAL A 245 7.38 0.45 -6.48
N ILE A 246 6.95 1.60 -7.00
CA ILE A 246 7.71 2.41 -7.96
C ILE A 246 8.02 3.72 -7.27
N PHE A 247 9.27 4.16 -7.36
CA PHE A 247 9.75 5.37 -6.72
C PHE A 247 9.72 6.55 -7.71
N PRO A 248 9.74 7.81 -7.20
CA PRO A 248 9.71 9.01 -8.06
C PRO A 248 10.85 9.10 -9.07
N ASP A 249 11.99 8.47 -8.78
CA ASP A 249 13.16 8.41 -9.66
C ASP A 249 13.05 7.33 -10.76
N LYS A 250 11.86 6.73 -10.92
CA LYS A 250 11.57 5.63 -11.85
C LYS A 250 12.28 4.32 -11.50
N SER A 251 12.84 4.18 -10.30
CA SER A 251 13.26 2.87 -9.79
C SER A 251 12.05 2.07 -9.29
N TYR A 252 12.16 0.74 -9.23
CA TYR A 252 11.09 -0.13 -8.73
C TYR A 252 11.63 -1.33 -7.94
N LEU A 253 10.78 -1.85 -7.05
CA LEU A 253 10.99 -3.10 -6.33
C LEU A 253 9.71 -3.92 -6.37
N LEU A 254 9.79 -5.14 -6.87
CA LEU A 254 8.67 -6.05 -7.08
C LEU A 254 8.93 -7.40 -6.42
N SER A 255 7.97 -7.91 -5.64
CA SER A 255 7.99 -9.28 -5.11
C SER A 255 7.07 -10.21 -5.92
N TYR A 256 7.52 -11.44 -6.17
CA TYR A 256 6.75 -12.42 -6.95
C TYR A 256 6.72 -13.80 -6.28
N GLY A 257 5.64 -14.52 -6.55
CA GLY A 257 5.43 -15.91 -6.16
C GLY A 257 5.02 -16.74 -7.37
N ILE A 258 5.59 -17.94 -7.50
CA ILE A 258 5.26 -18.87 -8.59
C ILE A 258 4.96 -20.22 -7.97
N SER A 259 3.74 -20.69 -8.16
CA SER A 259 3.34 -22.05 -7.76
C SER A 259 3.54 -22.99 -8.94
N THR A 260 4.42 -23.96 -8.74
CA THR A 260 4.61 -25.11 -9.64
C THR A 260 4.03 -26.37 -8.96
N PRO A 261 3.75 -27.46 -9.69
CA PRO A 261 3.34 -28.73 -9.09
C PRO A 261 4.32 -29.27 -8.04
N GLU A 262 5.60 -28.89 -8.14
CA GLU A 262 6.69 -29.43 -7.33
C GLU A 262 7.12 -28.50 -6.19
N SER A 263 6.93 -27.18 -6.33
CA SER A 263 7.39 -26.19 -5.35
C SER A 263 6.74 -24.81 -5.52
N ASN A 264 6.79 -24.01 -4.44
CA ASN A 264 6.55 -22.58 -4.50
C ASN A 264 7.88 -21.85 -4.59
N ILE A 265 8.04 -21.03 -5.62
CA ILE A 265 9.22 -20.22 -5.86
C ILE A 265 8.89 -18.79 -5.43
N LEU A 266 9.72 -18.24 -4.57
CA LEU A 266 9.62 -16.84 -4.12
C LEU A 266 10.81 -16.05 -4.60
N GLY A 267 10.59 -14.77 -4.91
CA GLY A 267 11.65 -13.89 -5.35
C GLY A 267 11.25 -12.43 -5.37
N PHE A 268 12.22 -11.59 -5.71
CA PHE A 268 12.00 -10.17 -5.97
C PHE A 268 12.81 -9.69 -7.17
N ILE A 269 12.36 -8.60 -7.78
CA ILE A 269 13.01 -7.92 -8.89
C ILE A 269 13.20 -6.47 -8.48
N ARG A 270 14.36 -5.90 -8.78
CA ARG A 270 14.60 -4.46 -8.63
C ARG A 270 15.31 -3.90 -9.84
N GLY A 271 15.04 -2.65 -10.18
CA GLY A 271 15.75 -1.96 -11.24
C GLY A 271 15.07 -0.65 -11.61
N ASN A 272 15.15 -0.25 -12.88
CA ASN A 272 14.67 1.04 -13.34
C ASN A 272 13.68 0.90 -14.51
N ILE A 273 12.81 1.90 -14.63
CA ILE A 273 11.85 2.06 -15.71
C ILE A 273 12.39 3.09 -16.69
N GLU A 274 12.60 2.66 -17.93
CA GLU A 274 12.91 3.54 -19.04
C GLU A 274 11.61 4.00 -19.71
N THR A 275 11.52 5.30 -19.96
CA THR A 275 10.37 5.95 -20.58
C THR A 275 10.81 6.70 -21.84
N SER A 276 9.92 6.79 -22.83
CA SER A 276 10.14 7.64 -24.00
C SER A 276 9.93 9.13 -23.67
N SER A 277 10.16 10.01 -24.65
CA SER A 277 10.01 11.47 -24.52
C SER A 277 8.61 11.93 -24.08
N ASN A 278 7.59 11.08 -24.21
CA ASN A 278 6.21 11.36 -23.78
C ASN A 278 5.85 10.68 -22.44
N ASP A 279 6.85 10.26 -21.65
CA ASP A 279 6.69 9.47 -20.42
C ASP A 279 5.95 8.12 -20.61
N ASN A 280 5.84 7.64 -21.85
CA ASN A 280 5.35 6.28 -22.11
C ASN A 280 6.43 5.27 -21.69
N ILE A 281 6.05 4.25 -20.94
CA ILE A 281 6.98 3.19 -20.54
C ILE A 281 7.43 2.40 -21.76
N VAL A 282 8.74 2.26 -21.87
CA VAL A 282 9.40 1.47 -22.90
C VAL A 282 9.84 0.14 -22.31
N LEU A 283 10.54 0.18 -21.18
CA LEU A 283 11.26 -0.97 -20.65
C LEU A 283 11.36 -0.94 -19.12
N PHE A 284 11.16 -2.09 -18.49
CA PHE A 284 11.63 -2.36 -17.14
C PHE A 284 12.93 -3.15 -17.24
N ASN A 285 14.02 -2.63 -16.71
CA ASN A 285 15.30 -3.33 -16.63
C ASN A 285 15.64 -3.61 -15.16
N GLY A 286 16.55 -4.53 -14.89
CA GLY A 286 17.01 -4.77 -13.53
C GLY A 286 17.60 -6.14 -13.29
N ASP A 287 17.59 -6.52 -12.01
CA ASP A 287 18.02 -7.81 -11.52
C ASP A 287 16.83 -8.55 -10.89
N TYR A 288 16.71 -9.85 -11.16
CA TYR A 288 15.85 -10.73 -10.38
C TYR A 288 16.64 -11.53 -9.36
N TYR A 289 15.98 -11.83 -8.24
CA TYR A 289 16.49 -12.61 -7.12
C TYR A 289 15.46 -13.69 -6.79
N GLN A 290 15.87 -14.96 -6.75
CA GLN A 290 14.96 -16.08 -6.56
C GLN A 290 15.51 -17.09 -5.55
N ASP A 291 14.65 -17.61 -4.68
CA ASP A 291 14.99 -18.76 -3.83
C ASP A 291 14.84 -20.07 -4.61
N GLU A 292 15.89 -20.89 -4.61
CA GLU A 292 15.92 -22.25 -5.16
C GLU A 292 16.40 -23.22 -4.08
N GLY A 293 15.61 -23.38 -3.01
CA GLY A 293 15.87 -24.34 -1.94
C GLY A 293 17.03 -23.94 -1.02
N LYS A 294 16.95 -22.74 -0.43
CA LYS A 294 17.95 -22.12 0.48
C LYS A 294 19.19 -21.53 -0.21
N ARG A 295 19.17 -21.43 -1.54
CA ARG A 295 20.18 -20.72 -2.31
C ARG A 295 19.53 -19.55 -3.03
N LEU A 296 20.03 -18.34 -2.77
CA LEU A 296 19.61 -17.15 -3.48
C LEU A 296 20.31 -17.10 -4.85
N ILE A 297 19.51 -16.98 -5.89
CA ILE A 297 19.97 -16.87 -7.26
C ILE A 297 19.76 -15.44 -7.72
N LYS A 298 20.73 -14.91 -8.46
CA LYS A 298 20.67 -13.61 -9.13
C LYS A 298 20.78 -13.80 -10.65
N GLY A 299 20.05 -12.99 -11.41
CA GLY A 299 20.25 -12.81 -12.85
C GLY A 299 19.63 -11.52 -13.36
N GLY A 300 19.82 -11.25 -14.66
CA GLY A 300 19.27 -10.06 -15.30
C GLY A 300 17.77 -10.20 -15.58
N PHE A 301 17.06 -9.08 -15.54
CA PHE A 301 15.62 -8.96 -15.82
C PHE A 301 15.37 -7.83 -16.82
N ILE A 302 14.52 -8.10 -17.81
CA ILE A 302 14.08 -7.16 -18.84
C ILE A 302 12.59 -7.41 -19.07
N MET A 303 11.76 -6.38 -19.13
CA MET A 303 10.35 -6.50 -19.45
C MET A 303 9.86 -5.34 -20.32
N ASN A 304 9.44 -5.67 -21.54
CA ASN A 304 9.04 -4.73 -22.59
C ASN A 304 7.52 -4.68 -22.68
N LYS A 305 6.98 -3.49 -22.92
CA LYS A 305 5.55 -3.32 -23.22
C LYS A 305 5.27 -3.88 -24.63
N ILE A 306 4.21 -4.67 -24.77
CA ILE A 306 3.82 -5.27 -26.05
C ILE A 306 2.40 -4.85 -26.45
N ASP A 307 2.12 -4.93 -27.75
CA ASP A 307 0.78 -4.68 -28.30
C ASP A 307 -0.21 -5.75 -27.80
N GLU A 308 -1.45 -5.34 -27.49
CA GLU A 308 -2.51 -6.24 -27.02
C GLU A 308 -2.85 -7.35 -28.02
N ALA A 309 -2.55 -7.16 -29.31
CA ALA A 309 -2.75 -8.14 -30.38
C ALA A 309 -1.86 -9.39 -30.27
N ILE A 310 -0.75 -9.34 -29.51
CA ILE A 310 0.11 -10.51 -29.30
C ILE A 310 -0.60 -11.48 -28.34
N THR A 311 -1.05 -12.60 -28.89
CA THR A 311 -1.70 -13.66 -28.11
C THR A 311 -0.72 -14.79 -27.81
N TYR A 312 -0.91 -15.45 -26.66
CA TYR A 312 -0.13 -16.61 -26.23
C TYR A 312 0.00 -17.72 -27.29
N LYS A 313 -0.98 -17.84 -28.18
CA LYS A 313 -1.02 -18.90 -29.20
C LYS A 313 0.08 -18.74 -30.26
N ASN A 314 0.56 -17.51 -30.46
CA ASN A 314 1.55 -17.14 -31.50
C ASN A 314 2.88 -16.67 -30.89
N TYR A 315 3.06 -16.79 -29.57
CA TYR A 315 4.25 -16.28 -28.91
C TYR A 315 5.42 -17.27 -28.96
N SER A 316 6.51 -16.86 -29.58
CA SER A 316 7.82 -17.53 -29.56
C SER A 316 8.84 -16.61 -28.94
N PHE A 317 9.58 -17.10 -27.94
CA PHE A 317 10.64 -16.36 -27.26
C PHE A 317 11.92 -16.39 -28.12
N PRO A 318 12.37 -15.26 -28.73
CA PRO A 318 13.63 -15.22 -29.44
C PRO A 318 14.79 -15.32 -28.43
N LEU A 319 15.73 -16.23 -28.72
CA LEU A 319 16.94 -16.41 -27.93
C LEU A 319 17.81 -15.14 -28.03
N CYS A 320 18.51 -14.79 -26.95
CA CYS A 320 19.75 -14.04 -27.18
C CYS A 320 20.73 -15.04 -27.77
N GLU A 321 21.37 -14.67 -28.88
CA GLU A 321 22.64 -15.30 -29.23
C GLU A 321 23.59 -15.00 -28.06
N PHE A 322 24.03 -16.05 -27.37
CA PHE A 322 25.01 -15.94 -26.29
C PHE A 322 26.40 -15.85 -26.88
#